data_AF-A0AA38P8N7-F1
#
_entry.id   AF-A0AA38P8N7-F1
#
_cell.length_a   1.000
_cell.length_b   1.000
_cell.length_c   1.000
_cell.angle_alpha   90.00
_cell.angle_beta   90.00
_cell.angle_gamma   90.00
#
_symmetry.space_group_name_H-M   'P 1'
#
loop_
_entity.id
_entity.type
_entity.pdbx_description
1 polymer ?
#
loop_
_entity_poly.entity_id
_entity_poly.type
_entity_poly.pdbx_seq_one_letter_code
_entity_poly.pdbx_strand_id
1 'polypeptide(L)'
;MHRSLAWTMLHNAVIGPVTTDHPYFQAFYKGLILPCKPIDLNLSNIASNFCGGISEFVLSLQETRITGDYDALRLGHTDKTSVSTRTALQDAFEDAVPAWAGMTFPEVFQQFLEGRGLPCPSLMEELRGRFSVPLDKASEKGFRMKMFCWATTGSPQIILDGAPIEVSLVDDNDATYFSLQGLLQASYDGVSEPRNAKDSVFHWLLLEILNGIGNYNVL
;
A
#
# COMPACT_ATOMS: atom_id res chain seq x y z
N MET A 1 -5.24 -11.04 34.08
CA MET A 1 -5.02 -12.00 32.98
C MET A 1 -5.03 -11.32 31.60
N HIS A 2 -6.07 -10.54 31.24
CA HIS A 2 -6.13 -9.86 29.93
C HIS A 2 -4.97 -8.89 29.62
N ARG A 3 -4.46 -8.14 30.62
CA ARG A 3 -3.34 -7.21 30.43
C ARG A 3 -2.00 -7.90 30.12
N SER A 4 -1.71 -9.05 30.73
CA SER A 4 -0.45 -9.76 30.44
C SER A 4 -0.50 -10.39 29.05
N LEU A 5 -1.66 -10.91 28.64
CA LEU A 5 -1.88 -11.46 27.31
C LEU A 5 -1.71 -10.37 26.23
N ALA A 6 -2.29 -9.18 26.43
CA ALA A 6 -2.13 -8.06 25.49
C ALA A 6 -0.66 -7.65 25.33
N TRP A 7 0.12 -7.67 26.41
CA TRP A 7 1.54 -7.36 26.37
C TRP A 7 2.35 -8.44 25.65
N THR A 8 2.04 -9.72 25.86
CA THR A 8 2.63 -10.84 25.13
C THR A 8 2.30 -10.79 23.64
N MET A 9 1.06 -10.43 23.28
CA MET A 9 0.66 -10.27 21.88
C MET A 9 1.40 -9.11 21.21
N LEU A 10 1.51 -7.95 21.89
CA LEU A 10 2.26 -6.81 21.36
C LEU A 10 3.75 -7.10 21.24
N HIS A 11 4.33 -7.75 22.25
CA HIS A 11 5.71 -8.25 22.21
C HIS A 11 5.94 -9.12 20.98
N ASN A 12 5.09 -10.13 20.78
CA ASN A 12 5.23 -11.05 19.65
C ASN A 12 5.01 -10.37 18.30
N ALA A 13 4.14 -9.35 18.24
CA ALA A 13 3.89 -8.58 17.03
C ALA A 13 5.08 -7.68 16.63
N VAL A 14 5.82 -7.14 17.60
CA VAL A 14 6.93 -6.20 17.33
C VAL A 14 8.29 -6.90 17.27
N ILE A 15 8.50 -7.94 18.08
CA ILE A 15 9.82 -8.55 18.34
C ILE A 15 9.85 -10.04 17.96
N GLY A 16 8.70 -10.64 17.61
CA GLY A 16 8.60 -12.06 17.28
C GLY A 16 8.52 -12.98 18.50
N PRO A 17 8.59 -14.31 18.32
CA PRO A 17 8.31 -15.30 19.37
C PRO A 17 9.44 -15.45 20.41
N VAL A 18 10.36 -14.50 20.50
CA VAL A 18 11.47 -14.51 21.47
C VAL A 18 10.88 -14.44 22.87
N THR A 19 11.33 -15.28 23.79
CA THR A 19 10.84 -15.21 25.18
C THR A 19 11.34 -13.92 25.84
N THR A 20 10.51 -13.31 26.70
CA THR A 20 10.87 -12.11 27.47
C THR A 20 12.09 -12.31 28.37
N ASP A 21 12.45 -13.57 28.62
CA ASP A 21 13.53 -13.99 29.50
C ASP A 21 14.87 -14.00 28.75
N HIS A 22 14.85 -13.81 27.43
CA HIS A 22 16.04 -13.79 26.62
C HIS A 22 16.97 -12.61 27.02
N PRO A 23 18.29 -12.84 27.19
CA PRO A 23 19.21 -11.82 27.70
C PRO A 23 19.22 -10.51 26.91
N TYR A 24 19.09 -10.60 25.58
CA TYR A 24 18.99 -9.42 24.72
C TYR A 24 17.71 -8.62 24.94
N PHE A 25 16.60 -9.30 25.18
CA PHE A 25 15.33 -8.63 25.47
C PHE A 25 15.38 -7.96 26.83
N GLN A 26 15.97 -8.61 27.83
CA GLN A 26 16.21 -8.00 29.15
C GLN A 26 17.12 -6.77 29.07
N ALA A 27 18.16 -6.80 28.23
CA ALA A 27 19.02 -5.64 27.98
C ALA A 27 18.27 -4.49 27.29
N PHE A 28 17.48 -4.80 26.25
CA PHE A 28 16.61 -3.83 25.57
C PHE A 28 15.58 -3.20 26.52
N TYR A 29 14.86 -4.04 27.28
CA TYR A 29 13.87 -3.61 28.27
C TYR A 29 14.49 -2.72 29.35
N LYS A 30 15.66 -3.10 29.90
CA LYS A 30 16.40 -2.25 30.83
C LYS A 30 16.77 -0.91 30.21
N GLY A 31 17.17 -0.91 28.93
CA GLY A 31 17.45 0.30 28.15
C GLY A 31 16.24 1.24 28.04
N LEU A 32 15.03 0.71 27.83
CA LEU A 32 13.80 1.51 27.73
C LEU A 32 13.43 2.23 29.05
N ILE A 33 13.86 1.70 30.19
CA ILE A 33 13.53 2.24 31.53
C ILE A 33 14.62 3.19 32.02
N LEU A 34 15.77 3.27 31.32
CA LEU A 34 16.85 4.17 31.71
C LEU A 34 16.37 5.63 31.64
N PRO A 35 16.58 6.43 32.70
CA PRO A 35 16.26 7.84 32.69
C PRO A 35 17.21 8.61 31.77
N CYS A 36 16.66 9.34 30.80
CA CYS A 36 17.39 10.18 29.86
C CYS A 36 17.63 11.58 30.42
N LYS A 37 18.61 11.74 31.32
CA LYS A 37 18.97 13.05 31.90
C LYS A 37 19.23 14.12 30.82
N PRO A 38 18.89 15.41 31.07
CA PRO A 38 18.56 16.02 32.37
C PRO A 38 17.09 15.94 32.79
N ILE A 39 16.21 15.47 31.92
CA ILE A 39 14.78 15.30 32.22
C ILE A 39 14.62 13.81 32.59
N ASP A 40 13.97 13.45 33.69
CA ASP A 40 13.73 12.02 34.04
C ASP A 40 12.69 11.38 33.09
N LEU A 41 12.92 11.50 31.80
CA LEU A 41 12.17 10.91 30.71
C LEU A 41 12.74 9.50 30.48
N ASN A 42 11.91 8.47 30.59
CA ASN A 42 12.23 7.13 30.11
C ASN A 42 11.35 6.82 28.88
N LEU A 43 11.74 5.86 28.06
CA LEU A 43 10.98 5.51 26.85
C LEU A 43 9.58 4.97 27.17
N SER A 44 9.38 4.36 28.35
CA SER A 44 8.03 4.01 28.82
C SER A 44 7.13 5.24 29.01
N ASN A 45 7.69 6.38 29.42
CA ASN A 45 6.96 7.64 29.51
C ASN A 45 6.68 8.23 28.12
N ILE A 46 7.54 7.98 27.13
CA ILE A 46 7.30 8.43 25.74
C ILE A 46 6.14 7.64 25.13
N ALA A 47 6.13 6.31 25.29
CA ALA A 47 5.08 5.45 24.77
C ALA A 47 3.70 5.75 25.39
N SER A 48 3.65 6.13 26.68
CA SER A 48 2.40 6.53 27.35
C SER A 48 1.94 7.95 27.03
N ASN A 49 2.82 8.80 26.50
CA ASN A 49 2.51 10.16 26.07
C ASN A 49 2.31 10.30 24.55
N PHE A 50 2.31 9.20 23.81
CA PHE A 50 2.02 9.24 22.38
C PHE A 50 0.59 9.74 22.16
N CYS A 51 0.44 10.81 21.38
CA CYS A 51 -0.88 11.38 21.07
C CYS A 51 -1.71 10.33 20.31
N GLY A 52 -2.89 9.97 20.83
CA GLY A 52 -3.70 8.85 20.30
C GLY A 52 -3.44 7.49 20.99
N GLY A 53 -2.50 7.43 21.94
CA GLY A 53 -2.25 6.25 22.78
C GLY A 53 -1.57 5.10 22.05
N ILE A 54 -1.63 3.90 22.64
CA ILE A 54 -0.90 2.73 22.12
C ILE A 54 -1.43 2.22 20.79
N SER A 55 -2.72 2.40 20.52
CA SER A 55 -3.33 2.07 19.22
C SER A 55 -2.76 2.96 18.12
N GLU A 56 -2.71 4.27 18.33
CA GLU A 56 -2.11 5.20 17.37
C GLU A 56 -0.59 5.02 17.28
N PHE A 57 0.07 4.65 18.37
CA PHE A 57 1.48 4.29 18.34
C PHE A 57 1.74 3.05 17.49
N VAL A 58 0.98 1.97 17.67
CA VAL A 58 1.10 0.75 16.86
C VAL A 58 0.72 1.01 15.41
N LEU A 59 -0.32 1.79 15.15
CA LEU A 59 -0.65 2.25 13.80
C LEU A 59 0.51 3.06 13.23
N SER A 60 1.07 4.03 13.95
CA SER A 60 2.22 4.83 13.49
C SER A 60 3.50 4.02 13.27
N LEU A 61 3.71 2.96 14.07
CA LEU A 61 4.79 1.99 13.87
C LEU A 61 4.51 1.09 12.66
N GLN A 62 3.27 0.67 12.43
CA GLN A 62 2.86 0.05 11.16
C GLN A 62 3.00 1.04 10.00
N GLU A 63 2.91 2.34 10.24
CA GLU A 63 3.15 3.40 9.28
C GLU A 63 4.65 3.68 9.06
N THR A 64 5.56 3.10 9.85
CA THR A 64 7.01 3.26 9.63
C THR A 64 7.49 2.41 8.44
N ARG A 65 7.55 3.07 7.28
CA ARG A 65 8.71 3.17 6.34
C ARG A 65 8.30 3.72 4.98
N ILE A 66 7.01 3.62 4.63
CA ILE A 66 6.46 4.23 3.42
C ILE A 66 5.72 5.51 3.83
N THR A 67 6.45 6.61 4.02
CA THR A 67 5.88 7.92 4.37
C THR A 67 5.35 8.69 3.17
N GLY A 68 5.34 8.05 2.00
CA GLY A 68 5.00 8.68 0.75
C GLY A 68 6.22 9.15 -0.03
N ASP A 69 7.34 8.45 0.03
CA ASP A 69 8.39 8.59 -0.97
C ASP A 69 8.28 7.43 -1.96
N TYR A 70 8.12 7.74 -3.24
CA TYR A 70 7.98 6.71 -4.29
C TYR A 70 9.27 5.91 -4.43
N ASP A 71 10.43 6.58 -4.27
CA ASP A 71 11.74 5.95 -4.42
C ASP A 71 12.01 4.92 -3.31
N ALA A 72 11.33 5.06 -2.17
CA ALA A 72 11.42 4.10 -1.07
C ALA A 72 10.89 2.70 -1.48
N LEU A 73 9.98 2.62 -2.44
CA LEU A 73 9.46 1.33 -2.92
C LEU A 73 10.47 0.56 -3.79
N ARG A 74 11.53 1.22 -4.28
CA ARG A 74 12.56 0.62 -5.15
C ARG A 74 11.93 -0.15 -6.32
N LEU A 75 11.09 0.53 -7.10
CA LEU A 75 10.39 -0.10 -8.22
C LEU A 75 11.30 -0.21 -9.44
N GLY A 76 11.44 -1.43 -9.97
CA GLY A 76 11.91 -1.69 -11.32
C GLY A 76 10.74 -1.65 -12.30
N HIS A 77 10.92 -1.00 -13.45
CA HIS A 77 9.91 -0.95 -14.50
C HIS A 77 10.44 -1.63 -15.75
N THR A 78 9.70 -2.63 -16.24
CA THR A 78 10.02 -3.34 -17.48
C THR A 78 8.85 -3.25 -18.45
N ASP A 79 9.08 -2.73 -19.64
CA ASP A 79 8.08 -2.74 -20.72
C ASP A 79 8.35 -3.92 -21.67
N LYS A 80 7.42 -4.88 -21.70
CA LYS A 80 7.44 -6.07 -22.57
C LYS A 80 6.36 -6.02 -23.64
N THR A 81 5.70 -4.88 -23.82
CA THR A 81 4.62 -4.72 -24.80
C THR A 81 5.13 -4.64 -26.22
N SER A 82 4.27 -5.08 -27.15
CA SER A 82 4.44 -4.84 -28.57
C SER A 82 4.33 -3.35 -28.91
N VAL A 83 4.89 -2.96 -30.07
CA VAL A 83 4.80 -1.57 -30.55
C VAL A 83 3.34 -1.14 -30.73
N SER A 84 2.47 -2.02 -31.23
CA SER A 84 1.05 -1.72 -31.42
C SER A 84 0.33 -1.41 -30.11
N THR A 85 0.57 -2.21 -29.06
CA THR A 85 -0.03 -1.99 -27.74
C THR A 85 0.48 -0.69 -27.13
N ARG A 86 1.78 -0.42 -27.25
CA ARG A 86 2.37 0.83 -26.75
C ARG A 86 1.77 2.05 -27.43
N THR A 87 1.60 2.01 -28.75
CA THR A 87 0.94 3.11 -29.49
C THR A 87 -0.51 3.29 -29.04
N ALA A 88 -1.28 2.21 -28.94
CA ALA A 88 -2.68 2.29 -28.50
C ALA A 88 -2.81 2.85 -27.07
N LEU A 89 -1.88 2.49 -26.17
CA LEU A 89 -1.83 3.04 -24.82
C LEU A 89 -1.52 4.55 -24.83
N GLN A 90 -0.58 4.96 -25.69
CA GLN A 90 -0.21 6.36 -25.84
C GLN A 90 -1.38 7.20 -26.38
N ASP A 91 -2.07 6.70 -27.40
CA ASP A 91 -3.27 7.33 -27.95
C ASP A 91 -4.36 7.47 -26.88
N ALA A 92 -4.57 6.42 -26.08
CA ALA A 92 -5.54 6.44 -24.98
C ALA A 92 -5.17 7.46 -23.89
N PHE A 93 -3.88 7.65 -23.58
CA PHE A 93 -3.43 8.68 -22.65
C PHE A 93 -3.64 10.10 -23.18
N GLU A 94 -3.39 10.32 -24.47
CA GLU A 94 -3.62 11.60 -25.14
C GLU A 94 -5.11 11.98 -25.16
N ASP A 95 -5.97 11.00 -25.43
CA ASP A 95 -7.42 11.19 -25.44
C ASP A 95 -8.02 11.37 -24.03
N ALA A 96 -7.40 10.78 -23.01
CA ALA A 96 -7.92 10.78 -21.64
C ALA A 96 -7.93 12.19 -21.01
N VAL A 97 -6.75 12.82 -20.93
CA VAL A 97 -6.55 14.13 -20.31
C VAL A 97 -5.32 14.78 -20.94
N PRO A 98 -5.34 16.09 -21.28
CA PRO A 98 -4.18 16.78 -21.85
C PRO A 98 -2.90 16.67 -21.01
N ALA A 99 -3.04 16.52 -19.69
CA ALA A 99 -1.92 16.34 -18.77
C ALA A 99 -1.21 14.99 -18.91
N TRP A 100 -1.81 14.01 -19.59
CA TRP A 100 -1.24 12.67 -19.83
C TRP A 100 -0.66 12.52 -21.24
N ALA A 101 -0.80 13.53 -22.09
CA ALA A 101 -0.16 13.52 -23.41
C ALA A 101 1.36 13.40 -23.27
N GLY A 102 1.93 12.41 -23.94
CA GLY A 102 3.36 12.08 -23.87
C GLY A 102 3.82 11.37 -22.59
N MET A 103 2.93 11.06 -21.64
CA MET A 103 3.30 10.31 -20.44
C MET A 103 3.46 8.82 -20.72
N THR A 104 4.42 8.21 -20.06
CA THR A 104 4.62 6.76 -20.03
C THR A 104 3.78 6.12 -18.93
N PHE A 105 3.53 4.81 -19.04
CA PHE A 105 2.84 4.08 -17.99
C PHE A 105 3.52 4.20 -16.60
N PRO A 106 4.86 4.07 -16.46
CA PRO A 106 5.53 4.29 -15.18
C PRO A 106 5.24 5.66 -14.56
N GLU A 107 5.15 6.72 -15.36
CA GLU A 107 4.82 8.07 -14.88
C GLU A 107 3.37 8.17 -14.39
N VAL A 108 2.43 7.59 -15.14
CA VAL A 108 1.01 7.53 -14.73
C VAL A 108 0.86 6.70 -13.44
N PHE A 109 1.55 5.55 -13.37
CA PHE A 109 1.55 4.67 -12.22
C PHE A 109 2.17 5.33 -10.98
N GLN A 110 3.27 6.06 -11.17
CA GLN A 110 3.86 6.90 -10.13
C GLN A 110 2.85 7.93 -9.63
N GLN A 111 2.20 8.70 -10.51
CA GLN A 111 1.18 9.67 -10.10
C GLN A 111 0.07 9.03 -9.28
N PHE A 112 -0.40 7.85 -9.69
CA PHE A 112 -1.39 7.09 -8.92
C PHE A 112 -0.88 6.80 -7.51
N LEU A 113 0.29 6.17 -7.36
CA LEU A 113 0.86 5.84 -6.04
C LEU A 113 1.14 7.09 -5.21
N GLU A 114 1.47 8.21 -5.86
CA GLU A 114 1.69 9.48 -5.20
C GLU A 114 0.42 10.16 -4.67
N GLY A 115 -0.76 9.56 -4.87
CA GLY A 115 -2.03 10.14 -4.45
C GLY A 115 -2.58 11.18 -5.44
N ARG A 116 -1.96 11.35 -6.63
CA ARG A 116 -2.47 12.27 -7.64
C ARG A 116 -3.66 11.62 -8.34
N GLY A 117 -4.78 12.34 -8.40
CA GLY A 117 -6.07 11.86 -8.90
C GLY A 117 -6.90 11.11 -7.85
N LEU A 118 -8.21 11.06 -8.08
CA LEU A 118 -9.17 10.51 -7.12
C LEU A 118 -9.72 9.18 -7.67
N PRO A 119 -9.72 8.10 -6.88
CA PRO A 119 -10.51 6.94 -7.23
C PRO A 119 -11.99 7.36 -7.22
N CYS A 120 -12.75 6.86 -8.19
CA CYS A 120 -14.14 7.25 -8.41
C CYS A 120 -14.97 7.07 -7.10
N PRO A 121 -15.50 8.14 -6.49
CA PRO A 121 -16.15 8.04 -5.18
C PRO A 121 -17.37 7.12 -5.15
N SER A 122 -18.14 7.04 -6.24
CA SER A 122 -19.29 6.13 -6.36
C SER A 122 -18.85 4.67 -6.27
N LEU A 123 -17.76 4.30 -6.94
CA LEU A 123 -17.23 2.94 -6.94
C LEU A 123 -16.48 2.59 -5.65
N MET A 124 -15.96 3.60 -4.94
CA MET A 124 -15.32 3.39 -3.63
C MET A 124 -16.32 2.88 -2.57
N GLU A 125 -17.58 3.30 -2.65
CA GLU A 125 -18.62 2.80 -1.74
C GLU A 125 -18.92 1.31 -1.92
N GLU A 126 -18.76 0.77 -3.13
CA GLU A 126 -18.95 -0.67 -3.40
C GLU A 126 -17.85 -1.53 -2.78
N LEU A 127 -16.67 -0.94 -2.56
CA LEU A 127 -15.53 -1.60 -1.92
C LEU A 127 -15.64 -1.56 -0.38
N ARG A 128 -16.50 -0.69 0.16
CA ARG A 128 -16.72 -0.55 1.60
C ARG A 128 -17.29 -1.86 2.16
N GLY A 129 -16.57 -2.46 3.11
CA GLY A 129 -16.94 -3.74 3.71
C GLY A 129 -16.49 -4.99 2.96
N ARG A 130 -15.94 -4.85 1.73
CA ARG A 130 -15.26 -5.97 1.04
C ARG A 130 -13.84 -6.20 1.55
N PHE A 131 -13.18 -5.12 1.96
CA PHE A 131 -11.80 -5.14 2.45
C PHE A 131 -11.73 -4.53 3.86
N SER A 132 -10.87 -5.09 4.71
CA SER A 132 -10.64 -4.62 6.09
C SER A 132 -9.68 -3.41 6.17
N VAL A 133 -9.52 -2.66 5.08
CA VAL A 133 -8.58 -1.52 4.99
C VAL A 133 -9.33 -0.18 5.12
N PRO A 134 -8.72 0.87 5.70
CA PRO A 134 -9.35 2.17 5.84
C PRO A 134 -9.41 2.92 4.50
N LEU A 135 -10.45 2.62 3.70
CA LEU A 135 -10.66 3.18 2.36
C LEU A 135 -10.86 4.72 2.35
N ASP A 136 -11.21 5.31 3.49
CA ASP A 136 -11.22 6.76 3.70
C ASP A 136 -9.85 7.40 3.46
N LYS A 137 -8.77 6.63 3.68
CA LYS A 137 -7.39 7.05 3.41
C LYS A 137 -6.92 6.80 1.97
N ALA A 138 -7.78 6.29 1.08
CA ALA A 138 -7.39 5.91 -0.30
C ALA A 138 -6.82 7.06 -1.15
N SER A 139 -7.04 8.31 -0.76
CA SER A 139 -6.46 9.49 -1.42
C SER A 139 -5.09 9.89 -0.86
N GLU A 140 -4.66 9.30 0.25
CA GLU A 140 -3.38 9.60 0.87
C GLU A 140 -2.24 8.87 0.15
N LYS A 141 -1.17 9.61 -0.16
CA LYS A 141 0.06 9.09 -0.80
C LYS A 141 0.61 7.86 -0.06
N GLY A 142 0.72 7.96 1.27
CA GLY A 142 1.23 6.88 2.10
C GLY A 142 0.33 5.63 2.06
N PHE A 143 -0.99 5.80 1.91
CA PHE A 143 -1.91 4.68 1.85
C PHE A 143 -1.74 3.85 0.57
N ARG A 144 -1.77 4.48 -0.61
CA ARG A 144 -1.69 3.75 -1.89
C ARG A 144 -0.38 2.99 -2.03
N MET A 145 0.73 3.61 -1.65
CA MET A 145 2.04 2.95 -1.67
C MET A 145 2.12 1.77 -0.69
N LYS A 146 1.54 1.89 0.51
CA LYS A 146 1.46 0.78 1.47
C LYS A 146 0.61 -0.37 0.96
N MET A 147 -0.56 -0.06 0.39
CA MET A 147 -1.44 -1.06 -0.18
C MET A 147 -0.75 -1.78 -1.35
N PHE A 148 -0.07 -1.04 -2.24
CA PHE A 148 0.70 -1.63 -3.33
C PHE A 148 1.83 -2.55 -2.82
N CYS A 149 2.60 -2.09 -1.83
CA CYS A 149 3.66 -2.89 -1.21
C CYS A 149 3.08 -4.17 -0.56
N TRP A 150 1.94 -4.05 0.11
CA TRP A 150 1.25 -5.20 0.70
C TRP A 150 0.77 -6.18 -0.37
N ALA A 151 0.14 -5.69 -1.43
CA ALA A 151 -0.36 -6.51 -2.53
C ALA A 151 0.74 -7.29 -3.27
N THR A 152 1.97 -6.77 -3.29
CA THR A 152 3.09 -7.37 -4.03
C THR A 152 3.99 -8.23 -3.16
N THR A 153 4.15 -7.88 -1.87
CA THR A 153 5.11 -8.54 -0.96
C THR A 153 4.45 -9.34 0.15
N GLY A 154 3.13 -9.26 0.31
CA GLY A 154 2.41 -9.81 1.45
C GLY A 154 2.61 -9.04 2.77
N SER A 155 3.35 -7.92 2.75
CA SER A 155 3.59 -7.06 3.92
C SER A 155 3.48 -5.58 3.55
N PRO A 156 2.88 -4.72 4.39
CA PRO A 156 2.85 -3.27 4.16
C PRO A 156 4.20 -2.56 4.45
N GLN A 157 5.30 -3.31 4.56
CA GLN A 157 6.62 -2.81 4.93
C GLN A 157 7.65 -3.06 3.82
N ILE A 158 8.50 -2.05 3.56
CA ILE A 158 9.64 -2.21 2.64
C ILE A 158 10.71 -3.10 3.27
N ILE A 159 11.03 -4.19 2.57
CA ILE A 159 12.19 -5.04 2.87
C ILE A 159 13.43 -4.39 2.24
N LEU A 160 14.17 -3.61 3.03
CA LEU A 160 15.32 -2.83 2.53
C LEU A 160 16.44 -3.70 1.94
N ASP A 161 16.66 -4.89 2.49
CA ASP A 161 17.68 -5.83 2.01
C ASP A 161 17.14 -6.81 0.95
N GLY A 162 15.89 -6.62 0.52
CA GLY A 162 15.22 -7.46 -0.47
C GLY A 162 15.52 -7.05 -1.92
N ALA A 163 15.09 -7.91 -2.83
CA ALA A 163 15.03 -7.57 -4.26
C ALA A 163 14.03 -6.42 -4.50
N PRO A 164 14.30 -5.54 -5.47
CA PRO A 164 13.33 -4.54 -5.96
C PRO A 164 11.97 -5.16 -6.32
N ILE A 165 10.89 -4.40 -6.17
CA ILE A 165 9.59 -4.80 -6.70
C ILE A 165 9.61 -4.51 -8.20
N GLU A 166 9.43 -5.54 -9.03
CA GLU A 166 9.38 -5.39 -10.48
C GLU A 166 7.94 -5.20 -10.98
N VAL A 167 7.70 -4.10 -11.67
CA VAL A 167 6.45 -3.80 -12.36
C VAL A 167 6.67 -4.02 -13.86
N SER A 168 5.97 -5.00 -14.43
CA SER A 168 6.04 -5.31 -15.85
C SER A 168 4.76 -4.89 -16.56
N LEU A 169 4.90 -4.09 -17.62
CA LEU A 169 3.82 -3.85 -18.58
C LEU A 169 3.92 -4.93 -19.67
N VAL A 170 2.81 -5.63 -19.94
CA VAL A 170 2.74 -6.79 -20.84
C VAL A 170 1.58 -6.65 -21.82
N ASP A 171 1.62 -7.40 -22.93
CA ASP A 171 0.50 -7.48 -23.88
C ASP A 171 -0.64 -8.36 -23.35
N ASP A 172 -1.85 -8.18 -23.87
CA ASP A 172 -3.06 -8.95 -23.52
C ASP A 172 -2.92 -10.47 -23.69
N ASN A 173 -1.96 -10.91 -24.51
CA ASN A 173 -1.68 -12.32 -24.79
C ASN A 173 -0.64 -12.94 -23.84
N ASP A 174 -0.19 -12.21 -22.82
CA ASP A 174 0.78 -12.73 -21.85
C ASP A 174 0.18 -13.91 -21.05
N ALA A 175 0.92 -15.02 -20.97
CA ALA A 175 0.47 -16.25 -20.34
C ALA A 175 0.20 -16.13 -18.83
N THR A 176 0.69 -15.06 -18.19
CA THR A 176 0.45 -14.76 -16.78
C THR A 176 -0.86 -14.00 -16.54
N TYR A 177 -1.51 -13.53 -17.60
CA TYR A 177 -2.74 -12.76 -17.53
C TYR A 177 -3.97 -13.68 -17.54
N PHE A 178 -4.72 -13.72 -16.44
CA PHE A 178 -6.01 -14.44 -16.40
C PHE A 178 -7.07 -13.63 -17.17
N SER A 179 -7.77 -14.28 -18.10
CA SER A 179 -8.55 -13.61 -19.15
C SER A 179 -9.53 -12.54 -18.66
N LEU A 180 -9.46 -11.34 -19.24
CA LEU A 180 -10.38 -10.20 -19.06
C LEU A 180 -11.80 -10.43 -19.61
N GLN A 181 -12.29 -11.66 -19.70
CA GLN A 181 -13.61 -11.96 -20.30
C GLN A 181 -14.75 -11.18 -19.63
N GLY A 182 -14.64 -10.90 -18.32
CA GLY A 182 -15.62 -10.06 -17.61
C GLY A 182 -15.56 -8.58 -17.98
N LEU A 183 -14.36 -8.04 -18.28
CA LEU A 183 -14.15 -6.66 -18.70
C LEU A 183 -14.62 -6.43 -20.15
N LEU A 184 -14.44 -7.42 -21.02
CA LEU A 184 -14.95 -7.39 -22.40
C LEU A 184 -16.49 -7.43 -22.49
N GLN A 185 -17.18 -7.83 -21.42
CA GLN A 185 -18.63 -7.89 -21.33
C GLN A 185 -19.24 -6.74 -20.51
N ALA A 186 -18.42 -5.87 -19.93
CA ALA A 186 -18.89 -4.75 -19.13
C ALA A 186 -19.59 -3.71 -20.02
N SER A 187 -20.80 -3.28 -19.65
CA SER A 187 -21.55 -2.24 -20.37
C SER A 187 -21.37 -0.89 -19.66
N TYR A 188 -20.86 0.10 -20.39
CA TYR A 188 -20.68 1.46 -19.84
C TYR A 188 -22.04 2.17 -19.68
N ASP A 189 -22.42 2.53 -18.46
CA ASP A 189 -23.68 3.21 -18.12
C ASP A 189 -23.57 4.74 -18.12
N GLY A 190 -22.36 5.30 -18.07
CA GLY A 190 -22.08 6.74 -18.11
C GLY A 190 -22.62 7.59 -16.95
N VAL A 191 -23.20 6.95 -15.92
CA VAL A 191 -23.85 7.63 -14.79
C VAL A 191 -23.19 7.24 -13.46
N SER A 192 -22.92 5.95 -13.25
CA SER A 192 -22.28 5.44 -12.03
C SER A 192 -20.76 5.23 -12.19
N GLU A 193 -20.31 5.16 -13.44
CA GLU A 193 -18.95 4.85 -13.85
C GLU A 193 -18.03 6.08 -13.98
N PRO A 194 -16.70 5.87 -14.05
CA PRO A 194 -15.76 6.97 -14.15
C PRO A 194 -15.99 7.77 -15.43
N ARG A 195 -16.00 9.10 -15.30
CA ARG A 195 -16.36 10.03 -16.39
C ARG A 195 -15.23 10.29 -17.37
N ASN A 196 -14.03 9.82 -17.06
CA ASN A 196 -12.85 9.95 -17.90
C ASN A 196 -11.93 8.75 -17.68
N ALA A 197 -11.11 8.44 -18.68
CA ALA A 197 -10.20 7.30 -18.65
C ALA A 197 -9.19 7.38 -17.49
N LYS A 198 -8.84 8.58 -17.03
CA LYS A 198 -7.95 8.77 -15.87
C LYS A 198 -8.55 8.19 -14.59
N ASP A 199 -9.80 8.52 -14.30
CA ASP A 199 -10.50 8.01 -13.13
C ASP A 199 -10.71 6.49 -13.24
N SER A 200 -10.94 5.98 -14.45
CA SER A 200 -11.02 4.53 -14.72
C SER A 200 -9.70 3.81 -14.44
N VAL A 201 -8.58 4.32 -14.96
CA VAL A 201 -7.25 3.73 -14.74
C VAL A 201 -6.90 3.74 -13.26
N PHE A 202 -7.13 4.85 -12.57
CA PHE A 202 -6.83 4.95 -11.14
C PHE A 202 -7.76 4.09 -10.28
N HIS A 203 -9.03 3.96 -10.65
CA HIS A 203 -9.93 3.04 -9.97
C HIS A 203 -9.52 1.58 -10.19
N TRP A 204 -9.21 1.19 -11.42
CA TRP A 204 -8.73 -0.16 -11.76
C TRP A 204 -7.46 -0.50 -10.99
N LEU A 205 -6.45 0.39 -10.98
CA LEU A 205 -5.21 0.19 -10.24
C LEU A 205 -5.47 -0.03 -8.74
N LEU A 206 -6.36 0.74 -8.14
CA LEU A 206 -6.71 0.57 -6.73
C LEU A 206 -7.41 -0.77 -6.48
N LEU A 207 -8.33 -1.17 -7.36
CA LEU A 207 -9.06 -2.42 -7.23
C LEU A 207 -8.13 -3.64 -7.31
N GLU A 208 -7.22 -3.66 -8.30
CA GLU A 208 -6.25 -4.75 -8.46
C GLU A 208 -5.32 -4.87 -7.25
N ILE A 209 -4.87 -3.73 -6.70
CA ILE A 209 -4.06 -3.72 -5.47
C ILE A 209 -4.84 -4.32 -4.29
N LEU A 210 -6.09 -3.90 -4.10
CA LEU A 210 -6.92 -4.40 -2.99
C LEU A 210 -7.23 -5.89 -3.15
N ASN A 211 -7.53 -6.35 -4.36
CA ASN A 211 -7.71 -7.76 -4.68
C ASN A 211 -6.44 -8.57 -4.39
N GLY A 212 -5.28 -8.03 -4.76
CA GLY A 212 -3.97 -8.61 -4.45
C GLY A 212 -3.78 -8.85 -2.94
N ILE A 213 -4.18 -7.87 -2.11
CA ILE A 213 -4.17 -8.03 -0.63
C ILE A 213 -5.13 -9.14 -0.19
N GLY A 214 -6.32 -9.20 -0.78
CA GLY A 214 -7.33 -10.23 -0.47
C GLY A 214 -6.80 -11.65 -0.60
N ASN A 215 -5.92 -11.91 -1.58
CA ASN A 215 -5.30 -13.22 -1.77
C ASN A 215 -4.39 -13.66 -0.61
N TYR A 216 -3.87 -12.73 0.20
CA TYR A 216 -3.07 -13.05 1.39
C TYR A 216 -3.91 -13.27 2.66
N ASN A 217 -5.19 -12.90 2.66
CA ASN A 217 -6.08 -12.98 3.82
C ASN A 217 -6.96 -14.25 3.84
N VAL A 218 -6.70 -15.24 2.97
CA VAL A 218 -7.43 -16.53 2.91
C VAL A 218 -6.76 -17.61 3.78
N LEU A 219 -6.21 -17.25 4.94
CA LEU A 219 -5.64 -18.19 5.93
C LEU A 219 -6.42 -18.18 7.24
#